data_AF-A0A2V4DUE3-F1
#
_entry.id   AF-A0A2V4DUE3-F1
#
_cell.length_a   1.000
_cell.length_b   1.000
_cell.length_c   1.000
_cell.angle_alpha   90.00
_cell.angle_beta   90.00
_cell.angle_gamma   90.00
#
_symmetry.space_group_name_H-M   'P 1'
#
loop_
_entity.id
_entity.type
_entity.pdbx_description
1 polymer ?
#
loop_
_entity_poly.entity_id
_entity_poly.type
_entity_poly.pdbx_seq_one_letter_code
_entity_poly.pdbx_strand_id
1 'polypeptide(L)'
;MVKITPQGQWILNDDYPTLVAAKMGLGIAYLPEELIAKELVNGQLIRIFNEYSYTFPFLYLYYPHRNISSALRVVVNTLRV
;
A
#
# COMPACT_ATOMS: atom_id res chain seq x y z
N MET A 1 25.89 8.59 -4.56
CA MET A 1 24.42 8.54 -4.61
C MET A 1 23.92 9.97 -4.36
N VAL A 2 23.17 10.56 -5.29
CA VAL A 2 22.62 11.92 -5.11
C VAL A 2 21.31 11.79 -4.32
N LYS A 3 21.23 12.48 -3.18
CA LYS A 3 20.00 12.54 -2.38
C LYS A 3 19.26 13.82 -2.72
N ILE A 4 18.06 13.69 -3.28
CA ILE A 4 17.18 14.81 -3.60
C ILE A 4 16.00 14.75 -2.64
N THR A 5 15.78 15.83 -1.90
CA THR A 5 14.56 16.01 -1.11
C THR A 5 13.58 16.81 -1.98
N PRO A 6 12.48 16.20 -2.46
CA PRO A 6 11.52 16.92 -3.27
C PRO A 6 10.86 18.04 -2.44
N GLN A 7 10.76 19.23 -3.01
CA GLN A 7 10.01 20.35 -2.45
C GLN A 7 8.55 20.21 -2.86
N GLY A 8 7.80 19.36 -2.15
CA GLY A 8 6.37 19.17 -2.37
C GLY A 8 5.55 20.23 -1.65
N GLN A 9 4.47 20.71 -2.29
CA GLN A 9 3.49 21.60 -1.64
C GLN A 9 2.59 20.87 -0.63
N TRP A 10 2.53 19.54 -0.73
CA TRP A 10 1.64 18.69 0.05
C TRP A 10 2.43 17.56 0.68
N ILE A 11 2.32 17.42 2.00
CA ILE A 11 2.86 16.29 2.76
C ILE A 11 1.68 15.61 3.42
N LEU A 12 1.45 14.35 3.06
CA LEU A 12 0.31 13.55 3.51
C LEU A 12 0.85 12.28 4.19
N ASN A 13 0.15 11.81 5.21
CA ASN A 13 0.56 10.66 6.04
C ASN A 13 -0.45 9.50 6.01
N ASP A 14 -1.43 9.57 5.10
CA ASP A 14 -2.46 8.55 4.90
C ASP A 14 -2.63 8.30 3.39
N ASP A 15 -2.86 7.05 3.02
CA ASP A 15 -2.94 6.60 1.65
C ASP A 15 -4.18 7.13 0.92
N TYR A 16 -5.33 7.27 1.60
CA TYR A 16 -6.57 7.71 0.95
C TYR A 16 -6.52 9.17 0.49
N PRO A 17 -6.14 10.15 1.32
CA PRO A 17 -5.92 11.52 0.86
C PRO A 17 -4.83 11.62 -0.21
N THR A 18 -3.79 10.79 -0.10
CA THR A 18 -2.69 10.75 -1.07
C THR A 18 -3.18 10.27 -2.44
N LEU A 19 -4.02 9.24 -2.49
CA LEU A 19 -4.67 8.78 -3.72
C LEU A 19 -5.55 9.87 -4.34
N VAL A 20 -6.36 10.57 -3.53
CA VAL A 20 -7.19 11.68 -4.03
C VAL A 20 -6.31 12.77 -4.66
N ALA A 21 -5.23 13.18 -3.99
CA ALA A 21 -4.30 14.17 -4.51
C ALA A 21 -3.61 13.72 -5.82
N ALA A 22 -3.21 12.44 -5.90
CA ALA A 22 -2.63 11.87 -7.11
C ALA A 22 -3.61 11.90 -8.30
N LYS A 23 -4.88 11.52 -8.07
CA LYS A 23 -5.94 11.56 -9.08
C LYS A 23 -6.27 12.98 -9.54
N MET A 24 -6.03 13.99 -8.70
CA MET A 24 -6.14 15.40 -9.05
C MET A 24 -4.92 15.94 -9.80
N GLY A 25 -3.88 15.13 -10.02
CA GLY A 25 -2.66 15.55 -10.72
C GLY A 25 -1.74 16.45 -9.89
N LEU A 26 -1.85 16.41 -8.55
CA LEU A 26 -1.09 17.29 -7.66
C LEU A 26 0.35 16.82 -7.40
N GLY A 27 0.78 15.69 -7.99
CA GLY A 27 2.15 15.19 -7.88
C GLY A 27 2.27 13.69 -8.09
N ILE A 28 3.35 13.12 -7.53
CA ILE A 28 3.66 11.68 -7.54
C ILE A 28 3.31 11.11 -6.16
N ALA A 29 2.71 9.92 -6.13
CA ALA A 29 2.37 9.20 -4.92
C ALA A 29 3.05 7.83 -4.87
N TYR A 30 3.42 7.39 -3.67
CA TYR A 30 3.88 6.03 -3.41
C TYR A 30 2.83 5.32 -2.56
N LEU A 31 2.11 4.38 -3.17
CA LEU A 31 0.90 3.74 -2.62
C LEU A 31 0.94 2.22 -2.86
N PRO A 32 0.27 1.41 -2.01
CA PRO A 32 0.05 0.00 -2.29
C PRO A 32 -0.67 -0.21 -3.62
N GLU A 33 -0.21 -1.16 -4.42
CA GLU A 33 -0.77 -1.42 -5.76
C GLU A 33 -2.23 -1.87 -5.67
N GLU A 34 -2.58 -2.65 -4.65
CA GLU A 34 -3.93 -3.14 -4.39
C GLU A 34 -4.93 -2.00 -4.18
N LEU A 35 -4.48 -0.87 -3.60
CA LEU A 35 -5.32 0.30 -3.36
C LEU A 35 -5.65 1.06 -4.65
N ILE A 36 -4.77 1.01 -5.65
CA ILE A 36 -4.85 1.81 -6.88
C ILE A 36 -5.10 0.97 -8.13
N ALA A 37 -5.37 -0.32 -7.99
CA ALA A 37 -5.51 -1.25 -9.11
C ALA A 37 -6.57 -0.79 -10.14
N LYS A 38 -7.68 -0.22 -9.67
CA LYS A 38 -8.74 0.30 -10.53
C LYS A 38 -8.26 1.50 -11.36
N GLU A 39 -7.56 2.43 -10.73
CA GLU A 39 -6.99 3.63 -11.35
C GLU A 39 -5.87 3.30 -12.35
N LEU A 40 -5.11 2.23 -12.12
CA LEU A 40 -4.14 1.73 -13.09
C LEU A 40 -4.83 1.11 -14.31
N VAL A 41 -5.83 0.25 -14.09
CA VAL A 41 -6.55 -0.44 -15.17
C VAL A 41 -7.32 0.54 -16.06
N ASN A 42 -7.91 1.59 -15.49
CA ASN A 42 -8.67 2.58 -16.26
C ASN A 42 -7.80 3.73 -16.83
N GLY A 43 -6.49 3.71 -16.57
CA GLY A 43 -5.53 4.71 -17.04
C GLY A 43 -5.63 6.07 -16.35
N GLN A 44 -6.36 6.20 -15.23
CA GLN A 44 -6.38 7.43 -14.43
C GLN A 44 -5.04 7.68 -13.72
N LEU A 45 -4.33 6.61 -13.37
CA LEU A 45 -2.97 6.67 -12.86
C LEU A 45 -2.06 5.81 -13.73
N ILE A 46 -0.79 6.20 -13.80
CA ILE A 46 0.25 5.43 -14.45
C ILE A 46 1.35 5.10 -13.44
N ARG A 47 1.96 3.93 -13.60
CA ARG A 47 3.08 3.52 -12.77
C ARG A 47 4.38 4.10 -13.34
N ILE A 48 5.21 4.65 -12.46
CA ILE A 48 6.55 5.15 -12.79
C ILE A 48 7.56 4.52 -11.83
N PHE A 49 8.85 4.47 -12.23
CA PHE A 49 9.93 3.90 -11.41
C PHE A 49 9.72 2.44 -11.00
N ASN A 50 9.20 1.60 -11.90
CA ASN A 50 8.92 0.18 -11.62
C ASN A 50 10.13 -0.57 -11.05
N GLU A 51 11.32 -0.32 -11.61
CA GLU A 51 12.58 -0.95 -11.20
C GLU A 51 13.03 -0.58 -9.77
N TYR A 52 12.50 0.52 -9.23
CA TYR A 52 12.81 1.02 -7.89
C TYR A 52 11.67 0.79 -6.89
N SER A 53 10.60 0.11 -7.30
CA SER A 53 9.46 -0.19 -6.42
C SER A 53 9.82 -1.28 -5.43
N TYR A 54 9.47 -1.09 -4.15
CA TYR A 54 9.60 -2.15 -3.16
C TYR A 54 8.47 -3.17 -3.34
N THR A 55 8.82 -4.46 -3.37
CA THR A 55 7.82 -5.53 -3.25
C THR A 55 7.67 -5.86 -1.78
N PHE A 56 6.52 -5.52 -1.20
CA PHE A 56 6.24 -5.88 0.18
C PHE A 56 6.08 -7.40 0.31
N PRO A 57 6.63 -8.01 1.37
CA PRO A 57 6.30 -9.39 1.69
C PRO A 57 4.81 -9.49 2.06
N PHE A 58 4.27 -10.70 1.94
CA PHE A 58 2.88 -10.99 2.28
C PHE A 58 2.50 -10.53 3.69
N LEU A 59 1.19 -10.28 3.89
CA LEU A 59 0.63 -10.04 5.21
C LEU A 59 0.76 -11.30 6.07
N TYR A 60 1.17 -11.13 7.33
CA TYR A 60 1.30 -12.22 8.29
C TYR A 60 0.23 -12.11 9.38
N LEU A 61 -0.43 -13.23 9.70
CA LEU A 61 -1.26 -13.35 10.89
C LEU A 61 -0.34 -13.55 12.11
N TYR A 62 -0.18 -12.49 12.91
CA TYR A 62 0.59 -12.55 14.14
C TYR A 62 -0.30 -12.78 15.35
N TYR A 63 0.05 -13.79 16.16
CA TYR A 63 -0.54 -14.04 17.46
C TYR A 63 0.54 -14.60 18.41
N PRO A 64 0.67 -14.05 19.63
CA PRO A 64 1.87 -14.26 20.46
C PRO A 64 1.99 -15.68 21.04
N HIS A 65 0.89 -16.43 21.14
CA HIS A 65 0.87 -17.76 21.73
C HIS A 65 0.31 -18.80 20.77
N ARG A 66 0.95 -19.97 20.65
CA ARG A 66 0.45 -21.08 19.83
C ARG A 66 -0.82 -21.74 20.41
N ASN A 67 -1.04 -21.58 21.71
CA ASN A 67 -2.29 -21.98 22.36
C ASN A 67 -3.32 -20.86 22.22
N ILE A 68 -4.14 -20.96 21.17
CA ILE A 68 -5.21 -20.00 20.84
C ILE A 68 -6.57 -20.60 21.16
N SER A 69 -7.54 -19.74 21.49
CA SER A 69 -8.93 -20.14 21.70
C SER A 69 -9.54 -20.81 20.46
N SER A 70 -10.61 -21.59 20.65
CA SER A 70 -11.36 -22.18 19.53
C SER A 70 -11.85 -21.12 18.55
N ALA A 71 -12.34 -19.97 19.05
CA ALA A 71 -12.78 -18.85 18.22
C ALA A 71 -11.65 -18.26 17.37
N LEU A 72 -10.48 -17.98 17.95
CA LEU A 72 -9.34 -17.44 17.19
C LEU A 72 -8.81 -18.46 16.18
N ARG A 73 -8.85 -19.76 16.50
CA ARG A 73 -8.47 -20.82 15.56
C ARG A 73 -9.35 -20.83 14.31
N VAL A 74 -10.66 -20.62 14.47
CA VAL A 74 -11.58 -20.50 13.32
C VAL A 74 -11.16 -19.32 12.45
N VAL A 75 -10.94 -18.14 13.03
CA VAL A 75 -10.51 -16.94 12.28
C VAL A 75 -9.19 -17.17 11.54
N VAL A 76 -8.17 -17.72 12.23
CA VAL A 76 -6.86 -18.02 11.62
C VAL A 76 -7.00 -18.99 10.46
N ASN A 77 -7.78 -20.05 10.62
CA ASN A 77 -8.00 -21.03 9.55
C ASN A 77 -8.75 -20.43 8.36
N THR A 78 -9.71 -19.53 8.59
CA THR A 78 -10.47 -18.86 7.52
C THR A 78 -9.62 -17.87 6.74
N LEU A 79 -8.71 -17.16 7.40
CA LEU A 79 -7.86 -16.11 6.79
C LEU A 79 -6.57 -16.64 6.18
N ARG A 80 -6.23 -17.91 6.42
CA ARG A 80 -5.03 -18.54 5.89
C ARG A 80 -5.30 -18.96 4.44
N VAL A 81 -4.60 -18.34 3.50
CA VAL A 81 -4.63 -18.64 2.06
C VAL A 81 -3.51 -19.61 1.69
#